data_AF-Q5QQZ6-F1
#
_entry.id   AF-Q5QQZ6-F1
#
_cell.length_a   1.000
_cell.length_b   1.000
_cell.length_c   1.000
_cell.angle_alpha   90.00
_cell.angle_beta   90.00
_cell.angle_gamma   90.00
#
_symmetry.space_group_name_H-M   'P 1'
#
loop_
_entity.id
_entity.type
_entity.pdbx_description
1 polymer ?
#
loop_
_entity_poly.entity_id
_entity_poly.type
_entity_poly.pdbx_seq_one_letter_code
_entity_poly.pdbx_strand_id
1 'polypeptide(L)'
;YSRENPSSSVQSENLAYLIYTSGSTGKPKGVMNLHQGICNNILRTKDSYPTKNRDRLLQISSLAFDASVLDIFWSLSSGMALIIPKPEGNKDPAYLIQLMIEKKVSQVFFVPSLLRLLLQQPNLENCRYLKRVFCGGEALSSELMQQFFQHFNCELHNLYGPTETSVDATCWQCPPRTDDPAIA
;
A
#
# COMPACT_ATOMS: atom_id res chain seq x y z
N TYR A 1 -22.47 -20.59 -1.92
CA TYR A 1 -22.34 -19.31 -1.19
C TYR A 1 -23.67 -18.57 -1.27
N SER A 2 -24.05 -17.86 -0.20
CA SER A 2 -25.27 -17.03 -0.20
C SER A 2 -25.22 -16.01 -1.35
N ARG A 3 -26.37 -15.78 -2.00
CA ARG A 3 -26.53 -14.71 -3.01
C ARG A 3 -27.02 -13.39 -2.40
N GLU A 4 -27.36 -13.40 -1.12
CA GLU A 4 -27.85 -12.24 -0.41
C GLU A 4 -26.71 -11.58 0.37
N ASN A 5 -26.64 -10.26 0.28
CA ASN A 5 -25.72 -9.47 1.08
C ASN A 5 -26.09 -9.58 2.56
N PRO A 6 -25.11 -9.58 3.48
CA PRO A 6 -25.41 -9.50 4.90
C PRO A 6 -26.14 -8.19 5.21
N SER A 7 -27.27 -8.28 5.92
CA SER A 7 -27.96 -7.10 6.44
C SER A 7 -27.03 -6.34 7.38
N SER A 8 -26.82 -5.05 7.11
CA SER A 8 -25.98 -4.17 7.91
C SER A 8 -26.74 -2.90 8.24
N SER A 9 -26.68 -2.47 9.51
CA SER A 9 -27.21 -1.18 9.96
C SER A 9 -26.13 -0.08 9.99
N VAL A 10 -24.92 -0.38 9.53
CA VAL A 10 -23.79 0.57 9.50
C VAL A 10 -24.12 1.76 8.61
N GLN A 11 -23.89 2.96 9.13
CA GLN A 11 -24.03 4.24 8.44
C GLN A 11 -22.66 4.89 8.18
N SER A 12 -22.61 5.88 7.27
CA SER A 12 -21.40 6.62 6.90
C SER A 12 -20.70 7.29 8.09
N GLU A 13 -21.47 7.72 9.09
CA GLU A 13 -21.00 8.44 10.27
C GLU A 13 -20.61 7.51 11.42
N ASN A 14 -20.70 6.18 11.24
CA ASN A 14 -20.20 5.24 12.23
C ASN A 14 -18.68 5.12 12.16
N LEU A 15 -18.05 4.78 13.30
CA LEU A 15 -16.63 4.45 13.33
C LEU A 15 -16.36 3.16 12.55
N ALA A 16 -15.40 3.22 11.63
CA ALA A 16 -14.91 2.06 10.89
C ALA A 16 -13.73 1.40 11.59
N TYR A 17 -12.79 2.21 12.11
CA TYR A 17 -11.63 1.71 12.85
C TYR A 17 -11.07 2.75 13.81
N LEU A 18 -10.34 2.26 14.80
CA LEU A 18 -9.57 3.06 15.74
C LEU A 18 -8.14 2.52 15.78
N ILE A 19 -7.17 3.37 15.44
CA ILE A 19 -5.74 3.03 15.49
C ILE A 19 -5.04 3.99 16.44
N TYR A 20 -4.24 3.43 17.35
CA TYR A 20 -3.47 4.21 18.31
C TYR A 20 -2.14 4.65 17.70
N THR A 21 -1.84 5.95 17.82
CA THR A 21 -0.58 6.54 17.40
C THR A 21 0.16 7.14 18.59
N SER A 22 1.46 7.42 18.42
CA SER A 22 2.25 8.07 19.47
C SER A 22 1.68 9.46 19.78
N GLY A 23 1.42 9.72 21.06
CA GLY A 23 1.00 11.03 21.54
C GLY A 23 2.17 11.83 22.09
N SER A 24 2.18 13.15 21.84
CA SER A 24 3.20 14.07 22.36
C SER A 24 3.25 14.12 23.90
N THR A 25 2.18 13.69 24.57
CA THR A 25 2.07 13.62 26.03
C THR A 25 2.63 12.31 26.63
N GLY A 26 3.21 11.43 25.80
CA GLY A 26 3.70 10.11 26.20
C GLY A 26 2.61 9.04 26.33
N LYS A 27 1.33 9.41 26.17
CA LYS A 27 0.21 8.46 26.12
C LYS A 27 -0.27 8.30 24.68
N PRO A 28 -0.47 7.07 24.17
CA PRO A 28 -1.02 6.86 22.84
C PRO A 28 -2.39 7.53 22.66
N LYS A 29 -2.61 8.16 21.50
CA LYS A 29 -3.90 8.77 21.13
C LYS A 29 -4.63 7.87 20.13
N GLY A 30 -5.92 7.62 20.35
CA GLY A 30 -6.75 6.83 19.44
C GLY A 30 -7.28 7.70 18.32
N VAL A 31 -6.91 7.41 17.08
CA VAL A 31 -7.45 8.08 15.90
C VAL A 31 -8.70 7.34 15.45
N MET A 32 -9.84 8.02 15.55
CA MET A 32 -11.18 7.52 15.28
C MET A 32 -11.58 7.83 13.83
N ASN A 33 -11.49 6.85 12.94
CA ASN A 33 -11.84 7.03 11.52
C ASN A 33 -13.28 6.56 11.24
N LEU A 34 -14.05 7.40 10.58
CA LEU A 34 -15.43 7.12 10.18
C LEU A 34 -15.49 6.30 8.89
N HIS A 35 -16.57 5.56 8.69
CA HIS A 35 -16.84 4.78 7.47
C HIS A 35 -16.72 5.64 6.20
N GLN A 36 -17.30 6.84 6.19
CA GLN A 36 -17.23 7.72 5.03
C GLN A 36 -15.80 8.09 4.60
N GLY A 37 -14.88 8.29 5.54
CA GLY A 37 -13.51 8.72 5.24
C GLY A 37 -12.76 7.64 4.47
N ILE A 38 -12.77 6.41 5.00
CA ILE A 38 -12.11 5.28 4.35
C ILE A 38 -12.80 4.87 3.05
N CYS A 39 -14.15 4.92 2.98
CA CYS A 39 -14.88 4.66 1.75
C CYS A 39 -14.49 5.66 0.65
N ASN A 40 -14.39 6.95 0.97
CA ASN A 40 -13.93 7.97 0.04
C ASN A 40 -12.53 7.65 -0.49
N ASN A 41 -11.59 7.30 0.40
CA ASN A 41 -10.23 6.96 -0.01
C ASN A 41 -10.19 5.70 -0.90
N ILE A 42 -10.94 4.65 -0.56
CA ILE A 42 -11.03 3.44 -1.38
C ILE A 42 -11.61 3.74 -2.77
N LEU A 43 -12.68 4.53 -2.85
CA LEU A 43 -13.30 4.91 -4.12
C LEU A 43 -12.32 5.72 -4.99
N ARG A 44 -11.65 6.73 -4.42
CA ARG A 44 -10.55 7.46 -5.06
C ARG A 44 -9.47 6.49 -5.58
N THR A 45 -9.06 5.53 -4.75
CA THR A 45 -8.05 4.54 -5.12
C THR A 45 -8.50 3.68 -6.30
N LYS A 46 -9.76 3.24 -6.32
CA LYS A 46 -10.32 2.46 -7.43
C LYS A 46 -10.37 3.23 -8.73
N ASP A 47 -10.73 4.52 -8.66
CA ASP A 47 -10.82 5.38 -9.84
C ASP A 47 -9.43 5.73 -10.40
N SER A 48 -8.47 6.06 -9.53
CA SER A 48 -7.08 6.34 -9.93
C SER A 48 -6.34 5.09 -10.38
N TYR A 49 -6.65 3.94 -9.78
CA TYR A 49 -5.94 2.69 -9.97
C TYR A 49 -6.88 1.55 -10.36
N PRO A 50 -7.45 1.57 -11.58
CA PRO A 50 -8.27 0.47 -12.05
C PRO A 50 -7.53 -0.86 -11.95
N THR A 51 -8.22 -1.89 -11.48
CA THR A 51 -7.69 -3.24 -11.31
C THR A 51 -8.52 -4.24 -12.11
N LYS A 52 -7.96 -5.41 -12.35
CA LYS A 52 -8.60 -6.55 -13.02
C LYS A 52 -8.69 -7.72 -12.03
N ASN A 53 -9.64 -8.64 -12.25
CA ASN A 53 -9.84 -9.84 -11.40
C ASN A 53 -8.60 -10.76 -11.24
N ARG A 54 -7.51 -10.51 -11.96
CA ARG A 54 -6.24 -11.26 -11.84
C ARG A 54 -5.18 -10.51 -11.03
N ASP A 55 -5.46 -9.28 -10.61
CA ASP A 55 -4.55 -8.50 -9.80
C ASP A 55 -4.52 -9.03 -8.37
N ARG A 56 -3.34 -8.90 -7.78
CA ARG A 56 -2.96 -9.46 -6.48
C ARG A 56 -2.24 -8.41 -5.69
N LEU A 57 -2.70 -8.16 -4.47
CA LEU A 57 -2.07 -7.23 -3.52
C LEU A 57 -1.35 -8.03 -2.45
N LEU A 58 -0.11 -7.65 -2.15
CA LEU A 58 0.62 -8.19 -1.02
C LEU A 58 0.34 -7.36 0.24
N GLN A 59 -0.27 -7.98 1.25
CA GLN A 59 -0.64 -7.37 2.52
C GLN A 59 0.56 -7.43 3.47
N ILE A 60 1.45 -6.43 3.44
CA ILE A 60 2.62 -6.40 4.34
C ILE A 60 2.44 -5.45 5.52
N SER A 61 1.51 -4.50 5.42
CA SER A 61 1.27 -3.50 6.46
C SER A 61 0.75 -4.19 7.73
N SER A 62 1.37 -3.95 8.88
CA SER A 62 0.81 -4.47 10.14
C SER A 62 -0.59 -3.89 10.37
N LEU A 63 -1.51 -4.67 10.94
CA LEU A 63 -2.86 -4.23 11.30
C LEU A 63 -2.89 -3.09 12.32
N ALA A 64 -1.74 -2.80 12.95
CA ALA A 64 -1.55 -1.65 13.83
C ALA A 64 -1.33 -0.33 13.06
N PHE A 65 -1.12 -0.37 11.74
CA PHE A 65 -0.97 0.79 10.88
C PHE A 65 -2.11 0.84 9.87
N ASP A 66 -2.65 2.03 9.61
CA ASP A 66 -3.85 2.21 8.82
C ASP A 66 -3.66 1.94 7.32
N ALA A 67 -2.42 1.90 6.82
CA ALA A 67 -2.10 1.37 5.50
C ALA A 67 -2.66 -0.06 5.27
N SER A 68 -2.78 -0.88 6.33
CA SER A 68 -3.40 -2.21 6.21
C SER A 68 -4.88 -2.15 5.85
N VAL A 69 -5.58 -1.09 6.26
CA VAL A 69 -7.00 -0.88 5.95
C VAL A 69 -7.16 -0.72 4.44
N LEU A 70 -6.27 0.04 3.80
CA LEU A 70 -6.28 0.17 2.35
C LEU A 70 -5.88 -1.15 1.67
N ASP A 71 -4.82 -1.82 2.10
CA ASP A 71 -4.43 -3.14 1.57
C ASP A 71 -5.63 -4.12 1.53
N ILE A 72 -6.35 -4.22 2.64
CA ILE A 72 -7.48 -5.15 2.81
C ILE A 72 -8.68 -4.70 1.99
N PHE A 73 -9.17 -3.49 2.22
CA PHE A 73 -10.48 -3.11 1.68
C PHE A 73 -10.41 -2.63 0.23
N TRP A 74 -9.29 -2.06 -0.23
CA TRP A 74 -9.11 -1.80 -1.66
C TRP A 74 -9.06 -3.11 -2.45
N SER A 75 -8.30 -4.10 -1.99
CA SER A 75 -8.18 -5.39 -2.70
C SER A 75 -9.52 -6.13 -2.77
N LEU A 76 -10.21 -6.28 -1.64
CA LEU A 76 -11.48 -7.01 -1.55
C LEU A 76 -12.61 -6.30 -2.32
N SER A 77 -12.70 -4.97 -2.21
CA SER A 77 -13.73 -4.20 -2.94
C SER A 77 -13.47 -4.07 -4.44
N SER A 78 -12.28 -4.48 -4.91
CA SER A 78 -11.90 -4.43 -6.32
C SER A 78 -11.72 -5.82 -6.96
N GLY A 79 -12.10 -6.90 -6.26
CA GLY A 79 -12.04 -8.26 -6.79
C GLY A 79 -10.63 -8.82 -6.96
N MET A 80 -9.65 -8.25 -6.26
CA MET A 80 -8.27 -8.72 -6.25
C MET A 80 -8.08 -9.87 -5.26
N ALA A 81 -7.03 -10.66 -5.46
CA ALA A 81 -6.57 -11.58 -4.42
C ALA A 81 -5.68 -10.85 -3.41
N LEU A 82 -5.97 -10.98 -2.11
CA LEU A 82 -5.11 -10.52 -1.03
C LEU A 82 -4.13 -11.62 -0.64
N ILE A 83 -2.83 -11.36 -0.78
CA ILE A 83 -1.76 -12.28 -0.45
C ILE A 83 -1.23 -11.92 0.94
N ILE A 84 -1.38 -12.84 1.89
CA ILE A 84 -0.96 -12.64 3.29
C ILE A 84 0.36 -13.39 3.49
N PRO A 85 1.46 -12.72 3.92
CA PRO A 85 2.71 -13.38 4.25
C PRO A 85 2.57 -14.24 5.51
N LYS A 86 3.52 -15.17 5.71
CA LYS A 86 3.64 -15.87 7.01
C LYS A 86 3.87 -14.85 8.14
N PRO A 87 3.52 -15.18 9.40
CA PRO A 87 3.84 -14.33 10.55
C PRO A 87 5.31 -13.89 10.55
N GLU A 88 5.55 -12.61 10.85
CA GLU A 88 6.88 -11.97 10.79
C GLU A 88 7.56 -11.95 9.41
N GLY A 89 6.90 -12.43 8.36
CA GLY A 89 7.47 -12.48 7.01
C GLY A 89 7.75 -11.09 6.41
N ASN A 90 7.07 -10.05 6.90
CA ASN A 90 7.33 -8.67 6.52
C ASN A 90 8.72 -8.15 6.95
N LYS A 91 9.41 -8.87 7.86
CA LYS A 91 10.78 -8.54 8.31
C LYS A 91 11.87 -9.21 7.48
N ASP A 92 11.51 -10.05 6.50
CA ASP A 92 12.43 -10.82 5.67
C ASP A 92 12.29 -10.41 4.18
N PRO A 93 13.10 -9.45 3.71
CA PRO A 93 13.00 -8.95 2.33
C PRO A 93 13.20 -10.03 1.26
N ALA A 94 14.10 -11.00 1.50
CA ALA A 94 14.35 -12.09 0.56
C ALA A 94 13.12 -13.00 0.42
N TYR A 95 12.47 -13.32 1.55
CA TYR A 95 11.20 -14.04 1.56
C TYR A 95 10.09 -13.27 0.85
N LEU A 96 9.97 -11.95 1.06
CA LEU A 96 8.95 -11.14 0.39
C LEU A 96 9.11 -11.17 -1.12
N ILE A 97 10.34 -11.10 -1.64
CA ILE A 97 10.61 -11.20 -3.08
C ILE A 97 10.18 -12.57 -3.61
N GLN A 98 10.57 -13.65 -2.93
CA GLN A 98 10.18 -15.00 -3.34
C GLN A 98 8.65 -15.16 -3.35
N LEU A 99 7.96 -14.61 -2.34
CA LEU A 99 6.51 -14.63 -2.25
C LEU A 99 5.87 -13.80 -3.37
N MET A 100 6.42 -12.63 -3.69
CA MET A 100 5.95 -11.79 -4.79
C MET A 100 6.04 -12.50 -6.14
N ILE A 101 7.15 -13.21 -6.37
CA ILE A 101 7.37 -14.02 -7.58
C ILE A 101 6.37 -15.17 -7.63
N GLU A 102 6.32 -16.00 -6.59
CA GLU A 102 5.48 -17.21 -6.54
C GLU A 102 3.99 -16.89 -6.66
N LYS A 103 3.55 -15.86 -5.92
CA LYS A 103 2.14 -15.45 -5.89
C LYS A 103 1.78 -14.45 -6.97
N LYS A 104 2.73 -14.07 -7.85
CA LYS A 104 2.50 -13.14 -8.97
C LYS A 104 1.89 -11.81 -8.49
N VAL A 105 2.47 -11.25 -7.44
CA VAL A 105 2.01 -9.99 -6.84
C VAL A 105 2.08 -8.86 -7.89
N SER A 106 1.02 -8.05 -7.95
CA SER A 106 0.89 -6.96 -8.91
C SER A 106 0.86 -5.57 -8.27
N GLN A 107 0.47 -5.51 -7.00
CA GLN A 107 0.33 -4.28 -6.21
C GLN A 107 0.97 -4.53 -4.85
N VAL A 108 1.73 -3.57 -4.33
CA VAL A 108 2.28 -3.63 -2.98
C VAL A 108 2.55 -2.22 -2.47
N PHE A 109 2.31 -1.99 -1.18
CA PHE A 109 2.70 -0.78 -0.47
C PHE A 109 3.97 -1.05 0.35
N PHE A 110 4.94 -0.15 0.32
CA PHE A 110 6.12 -0.18 1.19
C PHE A 110 6.26 1.13 1.96
N VAL A 111 6.79 1.07 3.18
CA VAL A 111 7.48 2.23 3.74
C VAL A 111 8.85 2.38 3.04
N PRO A 112 9.33 3.59 2.75
CA PRO A 112 10.63 3.82 2.09
C PRO A 112 11.81 3.06 2.71
N SER A 113 11.90 2.97 4.04
CA SER A 113 12.91 2.18 4.75
C SER A 113 12.91 0.69 4.37
N LEU A 114 11.73 0.07 4.25
CA LEU A 114 11.59 -1.33 3.82
C LEU A 114 11.89 -1.50 2.33
N LEU A 115 11.46 -0.55 1.48
CA LEU A 115 11.80 -0.57 0.06
C LEU A 115 13.32 -0.57 -0.14
N ARG A 116 14.06 0.25 0.63
CA ARG A 116 15.52 0.30 0.57
C ARG A 116 16.16 -1.06 0.89
N LEU A 117 15.67 -1.77 1.90
CA LEU A 117 16.17 -3.11 2.26
C LEU A 117 15.85 -4.14 1.16
N LEU A 118 14.68 -4.02 0.54
CA LEU A 118 14.24 -4.89 -0.54
C LEU A 118 15.10 -4.69 -1.80
N LEU A 119 15.43 -3.45 -2.16
CA LEU A 119 16.26 -3.13 -3.33
C LEU A 119 17.71 -3.64 -3.22
N GLN A 120 18.15 -4.06 -2.04
CA GLN A 120 19.47 -4.68 -1.83
C GLN A 120 19.49 -6.20 -2.08
N GLN A 121 18.32 -6.80 -2.30
CA GLN A 121 18.21 -8.25 -2.47
C GLN A 121 18.37 -8.66 -3.94
N PRO A 122 18.81 -9.90 -4.22
CA PRO A 122 18.83 -10.44 -5.57
C PRO A 122 17.42 -10.78 -6.09
N ASN A 123 17.32 -11.08 -7.38
CA ASN A 123 16.12 -11.61 -8.05
C ASN A 123 14.93 -10.65 -8.18
N LEU A 124 15.13 -9.35 -7.94
CA LEU A 124 14.08 -8.33 -8.07
C LEU A 124 13.49 -8.28 -9.48
N GLU A 125 14.32 -8.52 -10.50
CA GLU A 125 13.95 -8.59 -11.91
C GLU A 125 12.96 -9.74 -12.23
N ASN A 126 12.83 -10.70 -11.32
CA ASN A 126 11.88 -11.81 -11.46
C ASN A 126 10.46 -11.47 -10.98
N CYS A 127 10.26 -10.32 -10.32
CA CYS A 127 8.93 -9.80 -9.93
C CYS A 127 8.15 -9.23 -11.13
N ARG A 128 8.08 -9.97 -12.24
CA ARG A 128 7.57 -9.53 -13.55
C ARG A 128 6.07 -9.19 -13.60
N TYR A 129 5.32 -9.56 -12.56
CA TYR A 129 3.89 -9.27 -12.46
C TYR A 129 3.58 -7.96 -11.75
N LEU A 130 4.60 -7.34 -11.13
CA LEU A 130 4.46 -6.10 -10.40
C LEU A 130 4.11 -4.97 -11.38
N LYS A 131 2.99 -4.30 -11.11
CA LYS A 131 2.46 -3.21 -11.94
C LYS A 131 2.60 -1.86 -11.27
N ARG A 132 2.33 -1.82 -9.96
CA ARG A 132 2.45 -0.60 -9.17
C ARG A 132 3.01 -0.90 -7.79
N VAL A 133 3.91 -0.04 -7.37
CA VAL A 133 4.44 0.04 -6.02
C VAL A 133 4.01 1.37 -5.44
N PHE A 134 3.42 1.32 -4.26
CA PHE A 134 3.06 2.48 -3.47
C PHE A 134 4.10 2.66 -2.37
N CYS A 135 4.47 3.90 -2.09
CA CYS A 135 5.38 4.26 -1.01
C CYS A 135 4.76 5.37 -0.17
N GLY A 136 4.88 5.30 1.15
CA GLY A 136 4.35 6.34 2.03
C GLY A 136 4.73 6.12 3.48
N GLY A 137 4.26 7.00 4.36
CA GLY A 137 4.55 6.96 5.80
C GLY A 137 5.95 7.45 6.21
N GLU A 138 6.87 7.59 5.25
CA GLU A 138 8.17 8.24 5.42
C GLU A 138 8.49 9.07 4.17
N ALA A 139 9.54 9.90 4.23
CA ALA A 139 10.01 10.62 3.06
C ALA A 139 10.63 9.66 2.02
N LEU A 140 10.08 9.67 0.80
CA LEU A 140 10.66 8.98 -0.34
C LEU A 140 11.72 9.87 -1.02
N SER A 141 13.00 9.51 -0.91
CA SER A 141 14.10 10.30 -1.47
C SER A 141 14.31 10.04 -2.97
N SER A 142 14.85 11.04 -3.67
CA SER A 142 15.16 10.95 -5.10
C SER A 142 16.12 9.80 -5.43
N GLU A 143 17.10 9.54 -4.56
CA GLU A 143 18.05 8.45 -4.71
C GLU A 143 17.36 7.09 -4.62
N LEU A 144 16.40 6.93 -3.69
CA LEU A 144 15.65 5.69 -3.57
C LEU A 144 14.72 5.47 -4.77
N MET A 145 14.10 6.53 -5.30
CA MET A 145 13.33 6.46 -6.55
C MET A 145 14.21 6.03 -7.73
N GLN A 146 15.42 6.58 -7.85
CA GLN A 146 16.35 6.19 -8.91
C GLN A 146 16.78 4.71 -8.79
N GLN A 147 17.09 4.24 -7.59
CA GLN A 147 17.39 2.82 -7.34
C GLN A 147 16.21 1.93 -7.68
N PHE A 148 14.98 2.32 -7.33
CA PHE A 148 13.78 1.57 -7.68
C PHE A 148 13.67 1.32 -9.19
N PHE A 149 13.82 2.38 -9.99
CA PHE A 149 13.70 2.28 -11.46
C PHE A 149 14.87 1.57 -12.14
N GLN A 150 15.98 1.32 -11.44
CA GLN A 150 17.05 0.44 -11.96
C GLN A 150 16.65 -1.04 -11.92
N HIS A 151 15.76 -1.43 -11.01
CA HIS A 151 15.35 -2.83 -10.81
C HIS A 151 13.96 -3.16 -11.34
N PHE A 152 13.03 -2.20 -11.30
CA PHE A 152 11.63 -2.42 -11.66
C PHE A 152 11.20 -1.57 -12.83
N ASN A 153 10.51 -2.21 -13.78
CA ASN A 153 9.81 -1.55 -14.88
C ASN A 153 8.30 -1.49 -14.58
N CYS A 154 7.94 -0.86 -13.46
CA CYS A 154 6.57 -0.71 -13.01
C CYS A 154 6.36 0.68 -12.39
N GLU A 155 5.11 1.09 -12.17
CA GLU A 155 4.81 2.42 -11.64
C GLU A 155 5.21 2.54 -10.17
N LEU A 156 5.74 3.69 -9.79
CA LEU A 156 5.99 4.06 -8.40
C LEU A 156 5.10 5.26 -8.04
N HIS A 157 4.39 5.15 -6.92
CA HIS A 157 3.48 6.18 -6.42
C HIS A 157 3.86 6.57 -5.01
N ASN A 158 4.14 7.85 -4.79
CA ASN A 158 4.37 8.42 -3.47
C ASN A 158 3.05 8.89 -2.86
N LEU A 159 2.67 8.31 -1.74
CA LEU A 159 1.45 8.59 -0.99
C LEU A 159 1.81 9.33 0.30
N TYR A 160 1.00 10.33 0.63
CA TYR A 160 1.12 11.04 1.89
C TYR A 160 -0.24 11.28 2.51
N GLY A 161 -0.35 10.95 3.80
CA GLY A 161 -1.40 11.38 4.70
C GLY A 161 -1.12 10.85 6.11
N PRO A 162 -1.50 11.60 7.15
CA PRO A 162 -1.50 11.09 8.51
C PRO A 162 -2.71 10.19 8.77
N THR A 163 -2.66 9.38 9.83
CA THR A 163 -3.76 8.46 10.20
C THR A 163 -5.10 9.16 10.40
N GLU A 164 -5.07 10.43 10.82
CA GLU A 164 -6.21 11.32 11.00
C GLU A 164 -6.97 11.64 9.69
N THR A 165 -6.37 11.35 8.53
CA THR A 165 -6.95 11.61 7.20
C THR A 165 -7.49 10.36 6.50
N SER A 166 -7.66 9.26 7.23
CA SER A 166 -8.05 7.96 6.68
C SER A 166 -7.04 7.42 5.67
N VAL A 167 -5.82 7.13 6.14
CA VAL A 167 -4.67 6.57 5.38
C VAL A 167 -3.85 7.59 4.59
N ASP A 168 -4.36 8.09 3.47
CA ASP A 168 -3.64 9.00 2.58
C ASP A 168 -4.56 10.11 2.05
N ALA A 169 -3.97 11.30 1.85
CA ALA A 169 -4.67 12.49 1.38
C ALA A 169 -4.13 13.00 0.04
N THR A 170 -2.87 12.68 -0.28
CA THR A 170 -2.21 13.10 -1.51
C THR A 170 -1.45 11.94 -2.15
N CYS A 171 -1.34 11.99 -3.47
CA CYS A 171 -0.61 11.02 -4.25
C CYS A 171 0.16 11.72 -5.37
N TRP A 172 1.36 11.24 -5.65
CA TRP A 172 2.18 11.66 -6.78
C TRP A 172 2.78 10.44 -7.48
N GLN A 173 2.54 10.32 -8.79
CA GLN A 173 3.20 9.31 -9.60
C GLN A 173 4.64 9.76 -9.87
N CYS A 174 5.60 8.99 -9.38
CA CYS A 174 7.02 9.29 -9.56
C CYS A 174 7.39 9.08 -11.04
N PRO A 175 8.00 10.08 -11.70
CA PRO A 175 8.44 9.91 -13.07
C PRO A 175 9.57 8.88 -13.11
N PRO A 176 9.56 7.93 -14.06
CA PRO A 176 10.73 7.13 -14.33
C PRO A 176 11.87 8.07 -14.75
N ARG A 177 13.11 7.71 -14.44
CA ARG A 177 14.28 8.52 -14.76
C ARG A 177 14.22 9.00 -16.23
N THR A 178 13.99 10.29 -16.42
CA THR A 178 14.26 10.98 -17.67
C THR A 178 15.75 11.27 -17.68
N ASP A 179 16.51 10.67 -18.59
CA ASP A 179 17.87 11.13 -18.93
C ASP A 179 17.83 12.47 -19.69
N ASP A 180 16.81 13.31 -19.45
CA ASP A 180 16.65 14.60 -20.09
C ASP A 180 17.13 15.72 -19.13
N PRO A 181 18.33 16.27 -19.35
CA PRO A 181 18.88 17.35 -18.52
C PRO A 181 18.11 18.68 -18.63
N ALA A 182 17.04 18.76 -19.43
CA ALA A 182 16.22 19.97 -19.57
C ALA A 182 15.19 20.20 -18.45
N ILE A 183 15.02 19.25 -17.52
CA ILE A 183 14.04 19.33 -16.40
C ILE A 183 14.74 19.20 -15.03
N ALA A 184 16.03 19.56 -14.95
CA ALA A 184 16.78 19.66 -13.70
C ALA A 184 16.99 21.12 -13.28
#